data_AF-A0A0G3BMJ6-F1
#
_entry.id   AF-A0A0G3BMJ6-F1
#
_cell.length_a   1.000
_cell.length_b   1.000
_cell.length_c   1.000
_cell.angle_alpha   90.00
_cell.angle_beta   90.00
_cell.angle_gamma   90.00
#
_symmetry.space_group_name_H-M   'P 1'
#
loop_
_entity.id
_entity.type
_entity.pdbx_description
1 polymer ?
#
loop_
_entity_poly.entity_id
_entity_poly.type
_entity_poly.pdbx_seq_one_letter_code
_entity_poly.pdbx_strand_id
1 'polypeptide(L)'
;MFAATGSSSDWRYVEQDAAFVKERGDEVLVLWYENGELWTERPEPWMLEALLDLAKRLGARVRGDEFETYETVDRTYFHPDGIQARGDAERESKAMLADHLKTQRIIRIGIIGCFAALAAAAYFIGKQFEK
;
A
#
# COMPACT_ATOMS: atom_id res chain seq x y z
N MET A 1 -35.14 -21.49 15.15
CA MET A 1 -34.23 -22.05 16.18
C MET A 1 -33.09 -22.71 15.41
N PHE A 2 -32.00 -21.99 15.16
CA PHE A 2 -30.87 -22.51 14.40
C PHE A 2 -29.82 -23.02 15.39
N ALA A 3 -29.70 -24.33 15.48
CA ALA A 3 -28.58 -24.99 16.15
C ALA A 3 -27.38 -24.93 15.21
N ALA A 4 -26.42 -24.04 15.49
CA ALA A 4 -25.11 -24.06 14.86
C ALA A 4 -24.13 -24.81 15.79
N THR A 5 -24.19 -26.13 15.75
CA THR A 5 -23.13 -27.00 16.27
C THR A 5 -21.98 -27.01 15.26
N GLY A 6 -20.96 -26.19 15.51
CA GLY A 6 -19.71 -26.15 14.75
C GLY A 6 -18.63 -25.54 15.63
N SER A 7 -18.09 -26.33 16.55
CA SER A 7 -16.86 -25.98 17.27
C SER A 7 -15.74 -25.89 16.24
N SER A 8 -15.24 -24.68 15.96
CA SER A 8 -14.11 -24.46 15.04
C SER A 8 -13.27 -23.24 15.45
N SER A 9 -13.06 -23.05 16.75
CA SER A 9 -12.14 -22.03 17.23
C SER A 9 -10.74 -22.62 17.36
N ASP A 10 -10.17 -23.08 16.24
CA ASP A 10 -8.75 -23.48 16.14
C ASP A 10 -7.81 -22.27 16.04
N TRP A 11 -8.36 -21.07 16.22
CA TRP A 11 -7.61 -19.82 16.29
C TRP A 11 -7.04 -19.66 17.69
N ARG A 12 -5.71 -19.56 17.78
CA ARG A 12 -4.97 -19.28 19.01
C ARG A 12 -4.42 -17.86 18.97
N TYR A 13 -4.68 -17.08 20.01
CA TYR A 13 -4.03 -15.79 20.17
C TYR A 13 -2.65 -15.96 20.82
N VAL A 14 -1.64 -15.30 20.26
CA VAL A 14 -0.27 -15.28 20.75
C VAL A 14 0.03 -13.86 21.21
N GLU A 15 0.01 -13.65 22.53
CA GLU A 15 0.15 -12.32 23.15
C GLU A 15 1.50 -11.67 22.86
N GLN A 16 2.58 -12.46 22.81
CA GLN A 16 3.94 -11.96 22.54
C GLN A 16 4.06 -11.26 21.17
N ASP A 17 3.37 -11.78 20.16
CA ASP A 17 3.41 -11.27 18.78
C ASP A 17 2.14 -10.48 18.41
N ALA A 18 1.23 -10.31 19.37
CA ALA A 18 -0.11 -9.74 19.19
C ALA A 18 -0.84 -10.30 17.95
N ALA A 19 -0.72 -11.61 17.72
CA ALA A 19 -1.17 -12.27 16.48
C ALA A 19 -2.16 -13.41 16.75
N PHE A 20 -3.01 -13.71 15.76
CA PHE A 20 -3.88 -14.88 15.74
C PHE A 20 -3.29 -15.94 14.82
N VAL A 21 -3.18 -17.16 15.32
CA VAL A 21 -2.54 -18.26 14.63
C VAL A 21 -3.53 -19.38 14.40
N LYS A 22 -3.53 -19.96 13.21
CA LYS A 22 -4.25 -21.19 12.86
C LYS A 22 -3.31 -22.16 12.18
N GLU A 23 -3.32 -23.41 12.64
CA GLU A 23 -2.42 -24.46 12.18
C GLU A 23 -3.21 -25.48 11.34
N ARG A 24 -2.61 -25.94 10.23
CA ARG A 24 -3.14 -27.02 9.39
C ARG A 24 -2.00 -27.94 8.96
N GLY A 25 -1.82 -29.06 9.66
CA GLY A 25 -0.67 -29.94 9.41
C GLY A 25 0.64 -29.23 9.72
N ASP A 26 1.54 -29.13 8.74
CA ASP A 26 2.82 -28.41 8.86
C ASP A 26 2.72 -26.93 8.46
N GLU A 27 1.54 -26.47 8.02
CA GLU A 27 1.33 -25.10 7.57
C GLU A 27 0.70 -24.23 8.67
N VAL A 28 1.12 -22.97 8.74
CA VAL A 28 0.70 -22.01 9.77
C VAL A 28 0.19 -20.74 9.09
N LEU A 29 -1.02 -20.31 9.45
CA LEU A 29 -1.59 -19.02 9.09
C LEU A 29 -1.46 -18.08 10.29
N VAL A 30 -0.81 -16.94 10.09
CA VAL A 30 -0.64 -15.90 11.11
C VAL A 30 -1.39 -14.65 10.65
N LEU A 31 -2.20 -14.09 11.54
CA LEU A 31 -2.90 -12.83 11.34
C LEU A 31 -2.45 -11.80 12.35
N TRP A 32 -2.01 -10.65 11.85
CA TRP A 32 -1.71 -9.49 12.66
C TRP A 32 -2.89 -8.53 12.63
N TYR A 33 -3.13 -7.87 13.77
CA TYR A 33 -4.17 -6.86 13.89
C TYR A 33 -3.56 -5.47 13.91
N GLU A 34 -3.92 -4.64 12.94
CA GLU A 34 -3.47 -3.26 12.85
C GLU A 34 -4.57 -2.38 12.25
N ASN A 35 -4.81 -1.20 12.85
CA ASN A 35 -5.77 -0.21 12.34
C ASN A 35 -7.20 -0.73 12.07
N GLY A 36 -7.66 -1.71 12.82
CA GLY A 36 -8.99 -2.30 12.63
C GLY A 36 -9.06 -3.39 11.56
N GLU A 37 -7.93 -3.72 10.93
CA GLU A 37 -7.82 -4.75 9.89
C GLU A 37 -6.98 -5.93 10.40
N LEU A 38 -7.33 -7.13 9.92
CA LEU A 38 -6.51 -8.33 10.08
C LEU A 38 -5.80 -8.60 8.76
N TRP A 39 -4.49 -8.80 8.81
CA TRP A 39 -3.68 -9.03 7.62
C TRP A 39 -2.76 -10.24 7.79
N THR A 40 -2.47 -10.90 6.67
CA THR A 40 -1.48 -11.98 6.53
C THR A 40 -0.70 -11.75 5.25
N GLU A 41 0.55 -12.19 5.21
CA GLU A 41 1.34 -12.16 4.00
C GLU A 41 1.03 -13.37 3.12
N ARG A 42 0.79 -13.13 1.82
CA ARG A 42 0.72 -14.16 0.75
C ARG A 42 -0.04 -15.44 1.14
N PRO A 43 -1.36 -15.36 1.37
CA PRO A 43 -2.13 -16.51 1.78
C PRO A 43 -2.18 -17.58 0.68
N GLU A 44 -1.90 -18.83 1.04
CA GLU A 44 -2.19 -20.01 0.21
C GLU A 44 -3.70 -20.24 0.10
N PRO A 45 -4.20 -21.03 -0.88
CA PRO A 45 -5.63 -21.22 -1.11
C PRO A 45 -6.42 -21.64 0.13
N TRP A 46 -5.85 -22.53 0.96
CA TRP A 46 -6.50 -22.96 2.19
C TRP A 46 -6.55 -21.87 3.27
N MET A 47 -5.53 -21.00 3.30
CA MET A 47 -5.50 -19.87 4.22
C MET A 47 -6.61 -18.89 3.83
N LEU A 48 -6.79 -18.67 2.52
CA LEU A 48 -7.84 -17.83 2.00
C LEU A 48 -9.24 -18.36 2.33
N GLU A 49 -9.46 -19.68 2.28
CA GLU A 49 -10.70 -20.31 2.78
C GLU A 49 -10.93 -19.99 4.27
N ALA A 50 -9.89 -20.14 5.10
CA ALA A 50 -9.97 -19.83 6.52
C ALA A 50 -10.26 -18.35 6.79
N LEU A 51 -9.70 -17.44 6.00
CA LEU A 51 -9.96 -16.00 6.06
C LEU A 51 -11.41 -15.68 5.66
N LEU A 52 -11.93 -16.29 4.60
CA LEU A 52 -13.31 -16.10 4.15
C LEU A 52 -14.32 -16.57 5.21
N ASP A 53 -14.05 -17.69 5.85
CA ASP A 53 -14.88 -18.20 6.95
C ASP A 53 -14.79 -17.31 8.20
N LEU A 54 -13.60 -16.79 8.52
CA LEU A 54 -13.43 -15.81 9.59
C LEU A 54 -14.19 -14.52 9.29
N ALA A 55 -14.06 -13.99 8.07
CA ALA A 55 -14.71 -12.76 7.63
C ALA A 55 -16.23 -12.86 7.73
N LYS A 56 -16.83 -13.97 7.30
CA LYS A 56 -18.29 -14.22 7.44
C LYS A 56 -18.76 -14.14 8.88
N ARG A 57 -17.97 -14.66 9.84
CA ARG A 57 -18.31 -14.65 11.27
C ARG A 57 -18.20 -13.26 11.89
N LEU A 58 -17.23 -12.48 11.43
CA LEU A 58 -16.98 -11.13 11.91
C LEU A 58 -17.84 -10.06 11.20
N GLY A 59 -18.58 -10.43 10.16
CA GLY A 59 -19.23 -9.45 9.28
C GLY A 59 -18.21 -8.57 8.54
N ALA A 60 -17.00 -9.09 8.33
CA ALA A 60 -15.90 -8.42 7.66
C ALA A 60 -15.77 -8.88 6.19
N ARG A 61 -14.76 -8.36 5.49
CA ARG A 61 -14.44 -8.71 4.09
C ARG A 61 -12.95 -9.05 4.00
N VAL A 62 -12.62 -10.01 3.14
CA VAL A 62 -11.22 -10.32 2.81
C VAL A 62 -10.83 -9.49 1.59
N ARG A 63 -9.80 -8.65 1.73
CA ARG A 63 -9.32 -7.74 0.69
C ARG A 63 -7.93 -8.15 0.24
N GLY A 64 -7.68 -8.10 -1.08
CA GLY A 64 -6.35 -8.26 -1.66
C GLY A 64 -5.59 -6.93 -1.75
N ASP A 65 -4.35 -7.01 -2.21
CA ASP A 65 -3.44 -5.86 -2.27
C ASP A 65 -3.86 -4.82 -3.33
N GLU A 66 -4.64 -5.21 -4.35
CA GLU A 66 -5.17 -4.31 -5.38
C GLU A 66 -6.56 -3.74 -5.04
N PHE A 67 -6.98 -3.84 -3.77
CA PHE A 67 -8.29 -3.44 -3.26
C PHE A 67 -9.48 -4.26 -3.80
N GLU A 68 -9.22 -5.41 -4.41
CA GLU A 68 -10.22 -6.41 -4.72
C GLU A 68 -10.72 -7.10 -3.44
N THR A 69 -11.99 -7.48 -3.44
CA THR A 69 -12.60 -8.25 -2.35
C THR A 69 -12.82 -9.67 -2.81
N TYR A 70 -12.39 -10.65 -2.02
CA TYR A 70 -12.63 -12.06 -2.29
C TYR A 70 -14.08 -12.44 -1.94
N GLU A 71 -14.80 -13.01 -2.92
CA GLU A 71 -16.10 -13.65 -2.72
C GLU A 71 -15.92 -15.15 -2.46
N THR A 72 -15.01 -15.77 -3.22
CA THR A 72 -14.52 -17.13 -3.03
C THR A 72 -13.00 -17.14 -3.24
N VAL A 73 -12.34 -18.29 -3.06
CA VAL A 73 -10.89 -18.46 -3.30
C VAL A 73 -10.50 -18.04 -4.72
N ASP A 74 -11.35 -18.37 -5.71
CA ASP A 74 -11.07 -18.14 -7.13
C ASP A 74 -11.81 -16.93 -7.72
N ARG A 75 -12.61 -16.22 -6.92
CA ARG A 75 -13.46 -15.13 -7.41
C ARG A 75 -13.33 -13.88 -6.56
N THR A 76 -12.98 -12.79 -7.24
CA THR A 76 -12.88 -11.46 -6.64
C THR A 76 -13.80 -10.46 -7.34
N TYR A 77 -14.13 -9.38 -6.63
CA TYR A 77 -14.87 -8.24 -7.17
C TYR A 77 -14.37 -6.95 -6.51
N PHE A 78 -14.55 -5.80 -7.18
CA PHE A 78 -14.23 -4.51 -6.58
C PHE A 78 -15.41 -3.97 -5.80
N HIS A 79 -15.25 -3.79 -4.48
CA HIS A 79 -16.27 -3.18 -3.65
C HIS A 79 -16.29 -1.65 -3.85
N PRO A 80 -17.46 -0.99 -3.94
CA PRO A 80 -17.56 0.47 -4.14
C PRO A 80 -16.77 1.30 -3.12
N ASP A 81 -16.69 0.87 -1.86
CA ASP A 81 -15.86 1.49 -0.82
C ASP A 81 -14.36 1.54 -1.20
N GLY A 82 -13.85 0.52 -1.90
CA GLY A 82 -12.47 0.46 -2.36
C GLY A 82 -12.15 1.40 -3.53
N ILE A 83 -13.17 1.80 -4.30
CA ILE A 83 -13.01 2.73 -5.42
C ILE A 83 -12.63 4.13 -4.92
N GLN A 84 -13.18 4.55 -3.77
CA GLN A 84 -12.86 5.84 -3.17
C GLN A 84 -11.42 5.86 -2.62
N ALA A 85 -11.02 4.81 -1.89
CA ALA A 85 -9.67 4.68 -1.36
C ALA A 85 -8.60 4.70 -2.46
N ARG A 86 -8.85 4.03 -3.59
CA ARG A 86 -7.97 4.06 -4.77
C ARG A 86 -7.86 5.47 -5.38
N GLY A 87 -8.98 6.18 -5.47
CA GLY A 87 -9.00 7.56 -5.96
C GLY A 87 -8.19 8.52 -5.09
N ASP A 88 -8.21 8.33 -3.77
CA ASP A 88 -7.45 9.16 -2.84
C ASP A 88 -5.95 8.83 -2.87
N ALA A 89 -5.58 7.55 -2.95
CA ALA A 89 -4.18 7.13 -3.13
C ALA A 89 -3.57 7.66 -4.45
N GLU A 90 -4.34 7.63 -5.55
CA GLU A 90 -3.90 8.22 -6.83
C GLU A 90 -3.71 9.74 -6.75
N ARG A 91 -4.58 10.44 -6.01
CA ARG A 91 -4.46 11.89 -5.79
C ARG A 91 -3.22 12.22 -4.97
N GLU A 92 -2.94 11.46 -3.92
CA GLU A 92 -1.75 11.65 -3.08
C GLU A 92 -0.46 11.40 -3.88
N SER A 93 -0.39 10.31 -4.65
CA SER A 93 0.74 10.02 -5.53
C SER A 93 0.97 11.12 -6.58
N LYS A 94 -0.11 11.62 -7.21
CA LYS A 94 -0.03 12.74 -8.16
C LYS A 94 0.43 14.03 -7.49
N ALA A 95 0.03 14.29 -6.25
CA ALA A 95 0.46 15.46 -5.49
C ALA A 95 1.97 15.38 -5.17
N MET A 96 2.46 14.22 -4.73
CA MET A 96 3.90 14.00 -4.48
C MET A 96 4.74 14.15 -5.77
N LEU A 97 4.27 13.60 -6.89
CA LEU A 97 4.90 13.76 -8.21
C LEU A 97 4.94 15.22 -8.66
N ALA A 98 3.84 15.96 -8.48
CA ALA A 98 3.76 17.36 -8.87
C ALA A 98 4.73 18.23 -8.06
N ASP A 99 4.94 17.92 -6.78
CA ASP A 99 5.88 18.64 -5.92
C ASP A 99 7.34 18.38 -6.31
N HIS A 100 7.68 17.14 -6.63
CA HIS A 100 9.00 16.77 -7.15
C HIS A 100 9.33 17.48 -8.48
N LEU A 101 8.37 17.56 -9.40
CA LEU A 101 8.58 18.21 -10.70
C LEU A 101 8.78 19.74 -10.58
N LYS A 102 8.10 20.39 -9.63
CA LYS A 102 8.30 21.83 -9.35
C LYS A 102 9.73 22.09 -8.86
N THR A 103 10.20 21.28 -7.91
CA THR A 103 11.55 21.39 -7.36
C THR A 103 12.61 21.20 -8.45
N GLN A 104 12.47 20.19 -9.30
CA GLN A 104 13.39 19.97 -10.42
C GLN A 104 13.43 21.15 -11.41
N ARG A 105 12.29 21.79 -11.67
CA ARG A 105 12.23 22.96 -12.57
C ARG A 105 13.00 24.15 -12.03
N ILE A 106 12.88 24.44 -10.73
CA ILE A 106 13.59 25.54 -10.07
C ILE A 106 15.10 25.30 -10.14
N ILE A 107 15.56 24.09 -9.81
CA ILE A 107 16.98 23.73 -9.85
C ILE A 107 17.54 23.89 -11.27
N ARG A 108 16.84 23.40 -12.30
CA ARG A 108 17.28 23.54 -13.70
C ARG A 108 17.42 25.00 -14.14
N ILE A 109 16.44 25.85 -13.81
CA ILE A 109 16.49 27.27 -14.14
C ILE A 109 17.65 27.95 -13.40
N GLY A 110 17.86 27.62 -12.13
CA GLY A 110 18.98 28.13 -11.34
C GLY A 110 20.35 27.78 -11.95
N ILE A 111 20.54 26.53 -12.34
CA ILE A 111 21.79 26.06 -12.98
C ILE A 111 22.04 26.80 -14.31
N ILE A 112 21.02 26.87 -15.18
CA ILE A 112 21.14 27.56 -16.48
C ILE A 112 21.46 29.05 -16.27
N GLY A 113 20.78 29.70 -15.33
CA GLY A 113 21.03 31.10 -14.98
C GLY A 113 22.46 31.33 -14.47
N CYS A 114 22.98 30.43 -13.63
CA CYS A 114 24.34 30.51 -13.12
C CYS A 114 25.38 30.40 -14.25
N PHE A 115 25.23 29.44 -15.16
CA PHE A 115 26.11 29.31 -16.32
C PHE A 115 26.03 30.52 -17.26
N ALA A 116 24.83 31.05 -17.50
CA ALA A 116 24.66 32.26 -18.31
C ALA A 116 25.36 33.48 -17.68
N ALA A 117 25.26 33.65 -16.36
CA ALA A 117 25.93 34.72 -15.63
C ALA A 117 27.46 34.58 -15.68
N LEU A 118 27.99 33.36 -15.49
CA LEU A 118 29.42 33.07 -15.61
C LEU A 118 29.95 33.35 -17.02
N ALA A 119 29.22 32.95 -18.06
CA ALA A 119 29.59 33.21 -19.45
C ALA A 119 29.62 34.73 -19.75
N ALA A 120 28.63 35.48 -19.26
CA ALA A 120 28.60 36.93 -19.38
C ALA A 120 29.79 37.58 -18.67
N ALA A 121 30.08 37.18 -17.42
CA ALA A 121 31.22 37.69 -16.67
C ALA A 121 32.55 37.42 -17.38
N ALA A 122 32.76 36.20 -17.89
CA ALA A 122 33.95 35.84 -18.67
C ALA A 122 34.09 36.69 -19.93
N TYR A 123 32.98 36.95 -20.64
CA TYR A 123 32.97 37.81 -21.83
C TYR A 123 33.40 39.25 -21.50
N PHE A 124 32.85 39.85 -20.43
CA PHE A 124 33.20 41.20 -20.01
C PHE A 124 34.66 41.31 -19.56
N ILE A 125 35.15 40.33 -18.81
CA ILE A 125 36.55 40.28 -18.38
C ILE A 125 37.48 40.16 -19.58
N GLY A 126 37.23 39.21 -20.50
CA GLY A 126 38.03 39.04 -21.71
C GLY A 126 38.09 40.31 -22.56
N LYS A 127 36.95 40.98 -22.72
CA LYS A 127 36.86 42.25 -23.46
C LYS A 127 37.65 43.40 -22.82
N GLN A 128 37.87 43.38 -21.50
CA GLN A 128 38.73 44.38 -20.85
C GLN A 128 40.22 44.13 -21.08
N PHE A 129 40.64 42.88 -21.29
CA PHE A 129 42.04 42.51 -21.56
C PHE A 129 42.45 42.67 -23.04
N GLU A 130 41.50 42.89 -23.95
CA GLU A 130 41.76 43.19 -25.38
C GLU A 130 42.10 44.68 -25.64
N LYS A 131 42.09 45.54 -24.61
CA LYS A 131 42.53 46.95 -24.68
C LYS A 131 43.97 47.11 -24.25
#